data_AF-A0A0B8NXD6-F1
#
_entry.id   AF-A0A0B8NXD6-F1
#
_cell.length_a   1.000
_cell.length_b   1.000
_cell.length_c   1.000
_cell.angle_alpha   90.00
_cell.angle_beta   90.00
_cell.angle_gamma   90.00
#
_symmetry.space_group_name_H-M   'P 1'
#
loop_
_entity.id
_entity.type
_entity.pdbx_description
1 polymer ?
#
loop_
_entity_poly.entity_id
_entity_poly.type
_entity_poly.pdbx_seq_one_letter_code
_entity_poly.pdbx_strand_id
1 'polypeptide(L)'
;MSSKTLSPMAMFLIRFKREKTAIVALCILLVMVVMAIGAPMFLHYTATDVDYNNILTTPSWEHWAGTDLYGRDNFARLVYGARISLSVGFLSVTIGVIAGTFLGVVAGYYGGILDASSCVSQMYYSPSQASCWLSVSWRFWVAVL
;
A
#
# COMPACT_ATOMS: atom_id res chain seq x y z
N MET A 1 10.19 27.87 -31.70
CA MET A 1 9.15 27.33 -30.79
C MET A 1 9.83 26.91 -29.50
N SER A 2 9.68 27.71 -28.44
CA SER A 2 10.39 27.51 -27.17
C SER A 2 9.83 26.27 -26.45
N SER A 3 10.59 25.16 -26.46
CA SER A 3 10.25 23.95 -25.71
C SER A 3 10.46 24.24 -24.23
N LYS A 4 9.39 24.57 -23.51
CA LYS A 4 9.46 24.66 -22.05
C LYS A 4 9.80 23.27 -21.52
N THR A 5 11.03 23.09 -21.05
CA THR A 5 11.45 21.91 -20.29
C THR A 5 10.71 21.92 -18.96
N LEU A 6 9.53 21.31 -18.94
CA LEU A 6 8.75 21.10 -17.72
C LEU A 6 9.55 20.21 -16.77
N SER A 7 9.48 20.50 -15.46
CA SER A 7 10.18 19.68 -14.45
C SER A 7 9.69 18.22 -14.49
N PRO A 8 10.51 17.25 -14.09
CA PRO A 8 10.10 15.84 -14.01
C PRO A 8 8.81 15.65 -13.21
N MET A 9 8.64 16.43 -12.14
CA MET A 9 7.45 16.42 -11.29
C MET A 9 6.20 16.97 -12.02
N ALA A 10 6.35 18.03 -12.83
CA ALA A 10 5.25 18.56 -13.63
C ALA A 10 4.78 17.53 -14.68
N MET A 11 5.70 16.78 -15.28
CA MET A 11 5.36 15.73 -16.25
C MET A 11 4.66 14.54 -15.60
N PHE A 12 5.07 14.16 -14.38
CA PHE A 12 4.38 13.13 -13.59
C PHE A 12 2.94 13.54 -13.25
N LEU A 13 2.72 14.77 -12.77
CA LEU A 13 1.39 15.26 -12.40
C LEU A 13 0.43 15.31 -13.60
N ILE A 14 0.92 15.70 -14.78
CA ILE A 14 0.11 15.73 -16.00
C ILE A 14 -0.30 14.30 -16.41
N ARG A 15 0.62 13.33 -16.33
CA ARG A 15 0.32 11.91 -16.61
C ARG A 15 -0.62 11.31 -15.58
N PHE A 16 -0.40 11.60 -14.30
CA PHE A 16 -1.21 11.10 -13.20
C PHE A 16 -2.66 11.58 -13.31
N LYS A 17 -2.88 12.87 -13.65
CA LYS A 17 -4.23 13.42 -13.88
C LYS A 17 -4.94 12.86 -15.12
N ARG A 18 -4.21 12.23 -16.04
CA ARG A 18 -4.81 11.65 -17.25
C ARG A 18 -5.36 10.24 -16.99
N GLU A 19 -4.77 9.52 -16.04
CA GLU A 19 -5.19 8.16 -15.70
C GLU A 19 -6.34 8.16 -14.69
N LYS A 20 -7.54 7.85 -15.18
CA LYS A 20 -8.78 7.84 -14.38
C LYS A 20 -8.71 6.81 -13.25
N THR A 21 -8.07 5.67 -13.47
CA THR A 21 -7.87 4.62 -12.46
C THR A 21 -7.01 5.10 -11.29
N ALA A 22 -5.92 5.82 -11.59
CA ALA A 22 -5.02 6.38 -10.58
C ALA A 22 -5.74 7.43 -9.71
N ILE A 23 -6.60 8.26 -10.33
CA ILE A 23 -7.40 9.25 -9.59
C ILE A 23 -8.42 8.56 -8.68
N VAL A 24 -9.12 7.53 -9.16
CA VAL A 24 -10.10 6.79 -8.34
C VAL A 24 -9.43 6.16 -7.12
N ALA A 25 -8.30 5.50 -7.31
CA ALA A 25 -7.53 4.92 -6.22
C ALA A 25 -7.07 5.98 -5.21
N LEU A 26 -6.59 7.13 -5.69
CA LEU A 26 -6.19 8.25 -4.84
C LEU A 26 -7.36 8.82 -4.04
N CYS A 27 -8.53 8.99 -4.66
CA CYS A 27 -9.74 9.47 -3.97
C CYS A 27 -10.16 8.51 -2.86
N ILE A 28 -10.22 7.20 -3.13
CA ILE A 28 -10.60 6.19 -2.12
C ILE A 28 -9.61 6.23 -0.95
N LEU A 29 -8.30 6.26 -1.24
CA LEU A 29 -7.27 6.34 -0.23
C LEU A 29 -7.39 7.63 0.61
N LEU A 30 -7.62 8.78 -0.02
CA LEU A 30 -7.84 10.05 0.68
C LEU A 30 -9.05 9.99 1.61
N VAL A 31 -10.18 9.44 1.14
CA VAL A 31 -11.39 9.29 1.96
C VAL A 31 -11.11 8.39 3.17
N MET A 32 -10.42 7.27 2.98
CA MET A 32 -10.02 6.39 4.10
C MET A 32 -9.11 7.09 5.10
N VAL A 33 -8.12 7.85 4.63
CA VAL A 33 -7.19 8.62 5.48
C VAL A 33 -7.95 9.69 6.27
N VAL A 34 -8.84 10.44 5.62
CA VAL A 34 -9.63 11.49 6.28
C VAL A 34 -10.55 10.89 7.33
N MET A 35 -11.23 9.78 7.06
CA MET A 35 -12.05 9.08 8.05
C MET A 35 -11.23 8.57 9.23
N ALA A 36 -10.05 8.01 8.98
CA ALA A 36 -9.18 7.49 10.03
C ALA A 36 -8.56 8.60 10.90
N ILE A 37 -8.19 9.75 10.33
CA ILE A 37 -7.65 10.89 11.08
C ILE A 37 -8.75 11.67 11.80
N GLY A 38 -9.93 11.79 11.18
CA GLY A 38 -11.10 12.44 11.79
C GLY A 38 -11.75 11.61 12.91
N ALA A 39 -11.42 10.33 13.02
CA ALA A 39 -11.91 9.39 14.02
C ALA A 39 -12.07 9.94 15.45
N PRO A 40 -11.03 10.48 16.12
CA PRO A 40 -11.14 11.00 17.49
C PRO A 40 -11.95 12.30 17.58
N MET A 41 -12.24 12.97 16.46
CA MET A 41 -13.02 14.21 16.43
C MET A 41 -14.51 13.93 16.20
N PHE A 42 -14.85 12.85 15.48
CA PHE A 42 -16.25 12.47 15.22
C PHE A 42 -16.84 11.54 16.29
N LEU A 43 -16.01 10.78 16.99
CA LEU A 43 -16.46 9.82 18.00
C LEU A 43 -16.16 10.32 19.42
N HIS A 44 -17.22 10.70 20.13
CA HIS A 44 -17.17 11.02 21.57
C HIS A 44 -17.03 9.76 22.45
N TYR A 45 -17.17 8.57 21.86
CA TYR A 45 -17.12 7.27 22.56
C TYR A 45 -15.77 6.57 22.32
N THR A 46 -15.19 6.02 23.38
CA THR A 46 -13.97 5.22 23.27
C THR A 46 -14.31 3.86 22.65
N ALA A 47 -13.46 3.29 21.79
CA ALA A 47 -13.70 1.97 21.14
C ALA A 47 -13.92 0.79 22.11
N THR A 48 -13.69 1.03 23.40
CA THR A 48 -13.82 0.10 24.52
C THR A 48 -14.93 0.46 25.49
N ASP A 49 -15.62 1.60 25.33
CA ASP A 49 -16.73 1.94 26.21
C ASP A 49 -17.89 0.97 25.96
N VAL A 50 -18.34 0.38 27.06
CA VAL A 50 -19.34 -0.67 27.08
C VAL A 50 -20.60 -0.07 27.66
N ASP A 51 -21.61 0.18 26.83
CA ASP A 51 -22.92 0.59 27.32
C ASP A 51 -23.80 -0.65 27.50
N TYR A 52 -23.84 -1.15 28.74
CA TYR A 52 -24.65 -2.31 29.11
C TYR A 52 -26.16 -2.05 29.00
N ASN A 53 -26.60 -0.79 28.91
CA ASN A 53 -28.02 -0.46 28.75
C ASN A 53 -28.48 -0.57 27.29
N ASN A 54 -27.54 -0.52 26.34
CA ASN A 54 -27.81 -0.54 24.90
C ASN A 54 -27.14 -1.75 24.23
N ILE A 55 -27.56 -2.96 24.62
CA ILE A 55 -27.08 -4.22 24.02
C ILE A 55 -27.95 -4.58 22.81
N LEU A 56 -27.33 -4.96 21.69
CA LEU A 56 -28.02 -5.37 20.44
C LEU A 56 -28.98 -4.30 19.90
N THR A 57 -28.61 -3.02 20.05
CA THR A 57 -29.44 -1.93 19.55
C THR A 57 -29.31 -1.78 18.03
N THR A 58 -30.45 -1.55 17.38
CA THR A 58 -30.53 -1.25 15.95
C THR A 58 -29.83 0.09 15.65
N PRO A 59 -29.37 0.30 14.41
CA PRO A 59 -28.65 1.53 14.04
C PRO A 59 -29.47 2.78 14.39
N SER A 60 -28.88 3.64 15.22
CA SER A 60 -29.48 4.87 15.74
C SER A 60 -28.53 6.06 15.52
N TRP A 61 -29.01 7.28 15.76
CA TRP A 61 -28.16 8.48 15.61
C TRP A 61 -26.99 8.52 16.61
N GLU A 62 -27.15 7.83 17.75
CA GLU A 62 -26.12 7.62 18.77
C GLU A 62 -25.17 6.47 18.38
N HIS A 63 -25.68 5.42 17.74
CA HIS A 63 -24.90 4.27 17.26
C HIS A 63 -25.11 4.02 15.77
N TRP A 64 -24.30 4.68 14.92
CA TRP A 64 -24.49 4.66 13.46
C TRP A 64 -24.46 3.27 12.83
N ALA A 65 -23.69 2.33 13.41
CA ALA A 65 -23.61 0.94 12.97
C ALA A 65 -24.24 -0.06 13.97
N GLY A 66 -24.97 0.44 14.98
CA GLY A 66 -25.51 -0.36 16.07
C GLY A 66 -24.44 -0.90 17.03
N THR A 67 -24.90 -1.58 18.08
CA THR A 67 -24.04 -2.14 19.12
C THR A 67 -23.87 -3.65 19.00
N ASP A 68 -22.70 -4.14 19.41
CA ASP A 68 -22.37 -5.58 19.48
C ASP A 68 -23.12 -6.28 20.63
N LEU A 69 -22.98 -7.61 20.77
CA LEU A 69 -23.51 -8.42 21.88
C LEU A 69 -23.06 -7.92 23.27
N TYR A 70 -21.99 -7.15 23.30
CA TYR A 70 -21.43 -6.56 24.50
C TYR A 70 -21.82 -5.09 24.70
N GLY A 71 -22.68 -4.49 23.85
CA GLY A 71 -23.04 -3.07 23.98
C GLY A 71 -21.93 -2.10 23.53
N ARG A 72 -21.01 -2.57 22.67
CA ARG A 72 -19.92 -1.76 22.10
C ARG A 72 -20.31 -1.23 20.73
N ASP A 73 -19.95 0.02 20.43
CA ASP A 73 -20.22 0.63 19.13
C ASP A 73 -19.33 0.02 18.02
N ASN A 74 -19.96 -0.55 17.00
CA ASN A 74 -19.26 -1.16 15.86
C ASN A 74 -18.62 -0.12 14.92
N PHE A 75 -19.23 1.06 14.77
CA PHE A 75 -18.70 2.13 13.93
C PHE A 75 -17.39 2.66 14.53
N ALA A 76 -17.37 2.87 15.85
CA ALA A 76 -16.15 3.23 16.58
C ALA A 76 -15.02 2.22 16.30
N ARG A 77 -15.29 0.93 16.42
CA ARG A 77 -14.28 -0.13 16.21
C ARG A 77 -13.77 -0.19 14.77
N LEU A 78 -14.63 0.01 13.78
CA LEU A 78 -14.23 0.05 12.37
C LEU A 78 -13.28 1.22 12.10
N VAL A 79 -13.61 2.41 12.62
CA VAL A 79 -12.82 3.62 12.40
C VAL A 79 -11.46 3.53 13.13
N TYR A 80 -11.43 3.03 14.37
CA TYR A 80 -10.17 2.77 15.08
C TYR A 80 -9.35 1.66 14.40
N GLY A 81 -9.99 0.63 13.88
CA GLY A 81 -9.34 -0.42 13.08
C GLY A 81 -8.70 0.14 11.81
N ALA A 82 -9.40 1.04 11.10
CA ALA A 82 -8.88 1.70 9.90
C ALA A 82 -7.57 2.47 10.17
N ARG A 83 -7.42 3.13 11.32
CA ARG A 83 -6.17 3.80 11.73
C ARG A 83 -5.00 2.83 11.87
N ILE A 84 -5.25 1.67 12.45
CA ILE A 84 -4.22 0.63 12.63
C ILE A 84 -3.82 0.08 11.27
N SER A 85 -4.79 -0.25 10.41
CA SER A 85 -4.52 -0.74 9.04
C SER A 85 -3.74 0.27 8.20
N LEU A 86 -4.06 1.57 8.31
CA LEU A 86 -3.32 2.64 7.62
C LEU A 86 -1.87 2.73 8.10
N SER A 87 -1.65 2.66 9.41
CA SER A 87 -0.30 2.70 10.00
C SER A 87 0.55 1.52 9.53
N VAL A 88 0.00 0.30 9.59
CA VAL A 88 0.72 -0.92 9.18
C VAL A 88 0.95 -0.95 7.66
N GLY A 89 -0.04 -0.54 6.87
CA GLY A 89 0.11 -0.42 5.42
C GLY A 89 1.20 0.57 5.02
N PHE A 90 1.24 1.73 5.68
CA PHE A 90 2.27 2.74 5.45
C PHE A 90 3.67 2.24 5.81
N LEU A 91 3.82 1.57 6.96
CA LEU A 91 5.10 0.98 7.37
C LEU A 91 5.57 -0.11 6.40
N SER A 92 4.66 -0.98 5.97
CA SER A 92 4.95 -2.06 5.01
C SER A 92 5.47 -1.51 3.68
N VAL A 93 4.78 -0.52 3.10
CA VAL A 93 5.21 0.11 1.84
C VAL A 93 6.55 0.83 2.02
N THR A 94 6.75 1.54 3.13
CA THR A 94 8.00 2.25 3.40
C THR A 94 9.20 1.30 3.44
N ILE A 95 9.07 0.19 4.19
CA ILE A 95 10.11 -0.84 4.28
C ILE A 95 10.34 -1.48 2.90
N GLY A 96 9.27 -1.81 2.18
CA GLY A 96 9.34 -2.38 0.83
C GLY A 96 10.04 -1.46 -0.17
N VAL A 97 9.79 -0.14 -0.11
CA VAL A 97 10.45 0.84 -0.97
C VAL A 97 11.93 0.96 -0.60
N ILE A 98 12.28 0.99 0.68
CA ILE A 98 13.68 1.06 1.11
C ILE A 98 14.45 -0.18 0.65
N ALA A 99 13.93 -1.37 0.94
CA ALA A 99 14.55 -2.64 0.55
C ALA A 99 14.60 -2.79 -0.98
N GLY A 100 13.50 -2.47 -1.68
CA GLY A 100 13.42 -2.53 -3.13
C GLY A 100 14.33 -1.53 -3.82
N THR A 101 14.47 -0.32 -3.28
CA THR A 101 15.42 0.68 -3.81
C THR A 101 16.85 0.24 -3.56
N PHE A 102 17.17 -0.31 -2.38
CA PHE A 102 18.51 -0.82 -2.08
C PHE A 102 18.88 -1.95 -3.03
N LEU A 103 18.03 -2.97 -3.17
CA LEU A 103 18.22 -4.07 -4.12
C LEU A 103 18.28 -3.56 -5.58
N GLY A 104 17.45 -2.58 -5.94
CA GLY A 104 17.45 -1.98 -7.27
C GLY A 104 18.74 -1.23 -7.60
N VAL A 105 19.29 -0.49 -6.64
CA VAL A 105 20.58 0.21 -6.80
C VAL A 105 21.72 -0.79 -6.88
N VAL A 106 21.75 -1.82 -6.03
CA VAL A 106 22.75 -2.89 -6.09
C VAL A 106 22.68 -3.61 -7.44
N ALA A 107 21.49 -4.01 -7.88
CA ALA A 107 21.28 -4.65 -9.18
C ALA A 107 21.69 -3.75 -10.37
N GLY A 108 21.41 -2.45 -10.27
CA GLY A 108 21.81 -1.46 -11.28
C GLY A 108 23.32 -1.20 -11.30
N TYR A 109 23.97 -1.19 -10.14
CA TYR A 109 25.42 -1.00 -10.01
C TYR A 109 26.21 -2.18 -10.59
N TYR A 110 25.73 -3.41 -10.41
CA TYR A 110 26.32 -4.60 -11.01
C TYR A 110 25.87 -4.87 -12.47
N GLY A 111 25.07 -3.98 -13.07
CA GLY A 111 24.86 -3.87 -14.52
C GLY A 111 24.28 -5.09 -15.27
N GLY A 112 23.88 -6.17 -14.59
CA GLY A 112 23.66 -7.48 -15.23
C GLY A 112 22.21 -7.93 -15.43
N ILE A 113 21.20 -7.24 -14.89
CA ILE A 113 19.80 -7.71 -15.00
C ILE A 113 19.16 -7.41 -16.35
N LEU A 114 19.68 -6.46 -17.14
CA LEU A 114 19.21 -6.28 -18.51
C LEU A 114 19.46 -7.55 -19.35
N ASP A 115 20.51 -8.32 -19.06
CA ASP A 115 20.75 -9.65 -19.64
C ASP A 115 19.85 -10.74 -19.00
N ALA A 116 19.51 -10.61 -17.72
CA ALA A 116 18.63 -11.57 -17.03
C ALA A 116 17.16 -11.46 -17.49
N SER A 117 16.67 -10.26 -17.77
CA SER A 117 15.30 -10.04 -18.25
C SER A 117 15.05 -10.60 -19.65
N SER A 118 16.03 -10.47 -20.55
CA SER A 118 16.02 -11.11 -21.88
C SER A 118 16.15 -12.63 -21.76
N CYS A 119 16.88 -13.15 -20.77
CA CYS A 119 16.95 -14.58 -20.47
C CYS A 119 15.62 -15.14 -19.89
N VAL A 120 14.90 -14.37 -19.06
CA VAL A 120 13.56 -14.74 -18.54
C VAL A 120 12.52 -14.85 -19.66
N SER A 121 12.53 -13.95 -20.64
CA SER A 121 11.68 -14.09 -21.83
C SER A 121 12.03 -15.32 -22.67
N GLN A 122 13.31 -15.72 -22.69
CA GLN A 122 13.76 -16.93 -23.40
C GLN A 122 13.37 -18.23 -22.67
N MET A 123 13.30 -18.21 -21.33
CA MET A 123 12.86 -19.33 -20.49
C MET A 123 11.37 -19.69 -20.70
N TYR A 124 10.50 -18.69 -20.96
CA TYR A 124 9.09 -18.94 -21.25
C TYR A 124 8.89 -19.69 -22.59
N TYR A 125 9.87 -19.61 -23.51
CA TYR A 125 9.86 -20.27 -24.81
C TYR A 125 10.60 -21.63 -24.86
N SER A 126 11.54 -21.92 -23.93
CA SER A 126 12.29 -23.20 -23.93
C SER A 126 12.77 -23.62 -22.53
N PRO A 127 12.27 -24.74 -21.96
CA PRO A 127 12.58 -25.18 -20.59
C PRO A 127 13.94 -25.88 -20.40
N SER A 128 14.76 -26.05 -21.45
CA SER A 128 16.01 -26.81 -21.38
C SER A 128 17.24 -26.02 -20.89
N GLN A 129 17.12 -24.72 -20.54
CA GLN A 129 18.22 -23.86 -20.08
C GLN A 129 18.23 -23.52 -18.56
N ALA A 130 17.73 -24.42 -17.71
CA ALA A 130 17.73 -24.23 -16.26
C ALA A 130 19.13 -23.94 -15.63
N SER A 131 20.21 -24.33 -16.31
CA SER A 131 21.60 -24.05 -15.86
C SER A 131 21.95 -22.56 -15.81
N CYS A 132 21.29 -21.72 -16.63
CA CYS A 132 21.52 -20.27 -16.61
C CYS A 132 20.96 -19.63 -15.31
N TRP A 133 19.82 -20.15 -14.83
CA TRP A 133 19.18 -19.73 -13.58
C TRP A 133 20.06 -19.99 -12.35
N LEU A 134 20.74 -21.14 -12.29
CA LEU A 134 21.63 -21.49 -11.18
C LEU A 134 22.89 -20.60 -11.11
N SER A 135 23.44 -20.18 -12.26
CA SER A 135 24.61 -19.28 -12.28
C SER A 135 24.28 -17.86 -11.84
N VAL A 136 23.09 -17.36 -12.20
CA VAL A 136 22.59 -16.04 -11.77
C VAL A 136 22.19 -16.05 -10.30
N SER A 137 21.51 -17.12 -9.85
CA SER A 137 21.16 -17.34 -8.44
C SER A 137 22.40 -17.40 -7.53
N TRP A 138 23.44 -18.14 -7.94
CA TRP A 138 24.67 -18.28 -7.17
C TRP A 138 25.42 -16.96 -7.00
N ARG A 139 25.51 -16.13 -8.05
CA ARG A 139 26.15 -14.80 -7.97
C ARG A 139 25.37 -13.80 -7.11
N PHE A 140 24.04 -13.93 -7.06
CA PHE A 140 23.19 -13.11 -6.20
C PHE A 140 23.40 -13.44 -4.72
N TRP A 141 23.47 -14.73 -4.37
CA TRP A 141 23.72 -15.16 -2.98
C TRP A 141 25.15 -14.91 -2.50
N VAL A 142 26.15 -15.01 -3.37
CA VAL A 142 27.55 -14.69 -3.03
C VAL A 142 27.78 -13.19 -2.82
N ALA A 143 26.95 -12.31 -3.39
CA ALA A 143 27.07 -10.86 -3.19
C ALA A 143 26.32 -10.34 -1.96
N VAL A 144 25.46 -11.17 -1.35
CA VAL A 144 24.67 -10.83 -0.14
C VAL A 144 25.31 -11.43 1.14
N LEU A 145 26.27 -12.35 0.99
CA LEU A 145 27.15 -12.87 2.05
C LEU A 145 28.49 -12.12 2.06
#